data_AF-A0A1V2AY54-F1
#
_entry.id   AF-A0A1V2AY54-F1
#
_cell.length_a   1.000
_cell.length_b   1.000
_cell.length_c   1.000
_cell.angle_alpha   90.00
_cell.angle_beta   90.00
_cell.angle_gamma   90.00
#
_symmetry.space_group_name_H-M   'P 1'
#
loop_
_entity.id
_entity.type
_entity.pdbx_description
1 polymer ?
#
loop_
_entity_poly.entity_id
_entity_poly.type
_entity_poly.pdbx_seq_one_letter_code
_entity_poly.pdbx_strand_id
1 'polypeptide(L)'
;MFDEHSQHLRKFLIAINYKGQAYFTVHGMDFTVTDVNINSSKVLLTGQDKWCFFRTKTELAAYIAQADHLWDADNMKEWAKGLDELSKVNAEIDLDFMLTAKDDIDDYYELYNTITFVEDFAEQIDDETMYALTLGSSTVREFFDAAADYFLWKDGDKEMLAIRGPRLLLAINNIYKELEKWIEV
;
A
#
# COMPACT_ATOMS: atom_id res chain seq x y z
N MET A 1 -27.57 -9.98 -10.85
CA MET A 1 -26.83 -9.90 -12.12
C MET A 1 -25.65 -9.00 -11.79
N PHE A 2 -24.46 -9.58 -11.59
CA PHE A 2 -23.28 -8.80 -11.23
C PHE A 2 -22.88 -8.01 -12.47
N ASP A 3 -22.85 -6.69 -12.36
CA ASP A 3 -22.52 -5.77 -13.44
C ASP A 3 -21.09 -6.06 -13.94
N GLU A 4 -20.89 -6.20 -15.25
CA GLU A 4 -19.57 -6.47 -15.85
C GLU A 4 -18.54 -5.39 -15.46
N HIS A 5 -19.00 -4.18 -15.16
CA HIS A 5 -18.18 -3.07 -14.67
C HIS A 5 -17.52 -3.32 -13.29
N SER A 6 -18.13 -4.13 -12.41
CA SER A 6 -17.54 -4.48 -11.11
C SER A 6 -16.33 -5.42 -11.23
N GLN A 7 -16.12 -6.07 -12.37
CA GLN A 7 -15.01 -7.02 -12.55
C GLN A 7 -13.69 -6.32 -12.90
N HIS A 8 -13.78 -5.07 -13.34
CA HIS A 8 -12.65 -4.33 -13.89
C HIS A 8 -11.83 -3.61 -12.82
N LEU A 9 -12.47 -3.06 -11.79
CA LEU A 9 -11.75 -2.45 -10.66
C LEU A 9 -12.16 -3.15 -9.37
N ARG A 10 -11.30 -4.00 -8.82
CA ARG A 10 -11.60 -4.74 -7.58
C ARG A 10 -11.22 -3.90 -6.36
N LYS A 11 -11.99 -4.03 -5.28
CA LYS A 11 -11.72 -3.37 -3.99
C LYS A 11 -11.42 -4.40 -2.91
N PHE A 12 -10.52 -4.04 -2.02
CA PHE A 12 -10.04 -4.84 -0.91
C PHE A 12 -10.08 -4.00 0.36
N LEU A 13 -10.70 -4.56 1.41
CA LEU A 13 -10.64 -3.99 2.74
C LEU A 13 -9.27 -4.32 3.35
N ILE A 14 -8.50 -3.30 3.70
CA ILE A 14 -7.15 -3.46 4.26
C ILE A 14 -7.15 -2.99 5.71
N ALA A 15 -6.46 -3.73 6.58
CA ALA A 15 -6.10 -3.23 7.90
C ALA A 15 -4.67 -2.69 7.89
N ILE A 16 -4.45 -1.53 8.50
CA ILE A 16 -3.15 -0.87 8.62
C ILE A 16 -2.81 -0.72 10.10
N ASN A 17 -1.70 -1.29 10.56
CA ASN A 17 -1.14 -0.95 11.86
C ASN A 17 -0.28 0.31 11.71
N TYR A 18 -0.62 1.35 12.47
CA TYR A 18 0.09 2.62 12.47
C TYR A 18 0.03 3.27 13.86
N LYS A 19 1.18 3.70 14.38
CA LYS A 19 1.35 4.25 15.73
C LYS A 19 0.73 3.38 16.82
N GLY A 20 0.89 2.06 16.70
CA GLY A 20 0.41 1.05 17.64
C GLY A 20 -1.10 0.86 17.64
N GLN A 21 -1.81 1.34 16.61
CA GLN A 21 -3.25 1.17 16.46
C GLN A 21 -3.57 0.58 15.09
N ALA A 22 -4.58 -0.30 15.05
CA ALA A 22 -5.12 -0.82 13.82
C ALA A 22 -6.17 0.15 13.26
N TYR A 23 -6.05 0.44 11.97
CA TYR A 23 -6.99 1.23 11.18
C TYR A 23 -7.45 0.44 9.94
N PHE A 24 -8.46 0.95 9.26
CA PHE A 24 -9.04 0.37 8.06
C PHE A 24 -8.99 1.35 6.90
N THR A 25 -8.70 0.83 5.70
CA THR A 25 -8.72 1.59 4.45
C THR A 25 -9.09 0.69 3.28
N VAL A 26 -9.09 1.23 2.06
CA VAL A 26 -9.37 0.49 0.82
C VAL A 26 -8.16 0.53 -0.09
N HIS A 27 -7.81 -0.64 -0.61
CA HIS A 27 -6.93 -0.79 -1.77
C HIS A 27 -7.75 -1.36 -2.93
N GLY A 28 -7.39 -1.03 -4.16
CA GLY A 28 -8.04 -1.53 -5.36
C GLY A 28 -7.06 -1.79 -6.48
N MET A 29 -7.51 -2.57 -7.46
CA MET A 29 -6.71 -2.97 -8.62
C MET A 29 -7.52 -2.86 -9.89
N ASP A 30 -7.00 -2.12 -10.87
CA ASP A 30 -7.59 -1.83 -12.18
C ASP A 30 -7.14 -2.83 -13.22
N PHE A 31 -7.94 -3.88 -13.42
CA PHE A 31 -7.70 -4.92 -14.42
C PHE A 31 -7.91 -4.43 -15.86
N THR A 32 -8.36 -3.19 -16.09
CA THR A 32 -8.38 -2.61 -17.45
C THR A 32 -7.03 -2.06 -17.87
N VAL A 33 -6.16 -1.76 -16.91
CA VAL A 33 -4.78 -1.37 -17.18
C VAL A 33 -4.03 -2.59 -17.68
N THR A 34 -3.65 -2.56 -18.96
CA THR A 34 -2.95 -3.66 -19.64
C THR A 34 -1.50 -3.32 -19.97
N ASP A 35 -1.14 -2.05 -19.89
CA ASP A 35 0.27 -1.62 -20.00
C ASP A 35 0.96 -1.88 -18.67
N VAL A 36 1.97 -2.76 -18.71
CA VAL A 36 2.77 -3.13 -17.53
C VAL A 36 3.57 -1.97 -16.94
N ASN A 37 3.70 -0.86 -17.68
CA ASN A 37 4.40 0.34 -17.20
C ASN A 37 3.46 1.33 -16.50
N ILE A 38 2.17 1.02 -16.39
CA ILE A 38 1.18 1.85 -15.71
C ILE A 38 0.73 1.11 -14.46
N ASN A 39 0.83 1.77 -13.30
CA ASN A 39 0.33 1.18 -12.07
C ASN A 39 -1.20 1.08 -12.07
N SER A 40 -1.67 -0.15 -11.88
CA SER A 40 -3.08 -0.52 -11.80
C SER A 40 -3.63 -0.45 -10.38
N SER A 41 -2.77 -0.36 -9.37
CA SER A 41 -3.17 -0.24 -7.98
C SER A 41 -3.76 1.14 -7.70
N LYS A 42 -4.75 1.17 -6.80
CA LYS A 42 -5.36 2.39 -6.29
C LYS A 42 -5.53 2.29 -4.78
N VAL A 43 -5.16 3.34 -4.06
CA VAL A 43 -5.41 3.47 -2.62
C VAL A 43 -6.48 4.51 -2.36
N LEU A 44 -7.20 4.36 -1.26
CA LEU A 44 -8.19 5.35 -0.83
C LEU A 44 -7.50 6.63 -0.38
N LEU A 45 -7.86 7.74 -1.02
CA LEU A 45 -7.36 9.07 -0.68
C LEU A 45 -8.48 9.99 -0.21
N THR A 46 -8.08 11.03 0.51
CA THR A 46 -8.91 12.22 0.74
C THR A 46 -8.95 13.12 -0.48
N GLY A 47 -9.82 14.14 -0.46
CA GLY A 47 -9.85 15.19 -1.48
C GLY A 47 -8.60 16.07 -1.50
N GLN A 48 -7.66 15.85 -0.58
CA GLN A 48 -6.37 16.52 -0.48
C GLN A 48 -5.20 15.54 -0.68
N ASP A 49 -5.46 14.41 -1.33
CA ASP A 49 -4.47 13.37 -1.62
C ASP A 49 -3.78 12.79 -0.39
N LYS A 50 -4.47 12.77 0.77
CA LYS A 50 -3.99 12.11 1.99
C LYS A 50 -4.42 10.65 2.01
N TRP A 51 -3.55 9.77 2.49
CA TRP A 51 -3.91 8.39 2.72
C TRP A 51 -4.77 8.30 3.99
N CYS A 52 -6.08 8.10 3.80
CA CYS A 52 -7.04 8.12 4.91
C CYS A 52 -7.23 6.73 5.53
N PHE A 53 -7.18 6.72 6.86
CA PHE A 53 -7.30 5.57 7.74
C PHE A 53 -8.45 5.80 8.72
N PHE A 54 -9.27 4.77 8.96
CA PHE A 54 -10.45 4.86 9.82
C PHE A 54 -10.36 3.85 10.95
N ARG A 55 -10.82 4.20 12.16
CA ARG A 55 -10.73 3.28 13.32
C ARG A 55 -11.71 2.14 13.24
N THR A 56 -12.80 2.31 12.50
CA THR A 56 -13.84 1.30 12.32
C THR A 56 -14.21 1.16 10.85
N LYS A 57 -14.74 -0.01 10.48
CA LYS A 57 -15.21 -0.27 9.11
C LYS A 57 -16.47 0.55 8.82
N THR A 58 -17.25 0.86 9.85
CA THR A 58 -18.42 1.73 9.79
C THR A 58 -18.05 3.17 9.45
N GLU A 59 -17.00 3.73 10.08
CA GLU A 59 -16.48 5.07 9.74
C GLU A 59 -15.98 5.12 8.28
N LEU A 60 -15.22 4.09 7.87
CA LEU A 60 -14.78 3.95 6.48
C LEU A 60 -15.97 3.94 5.49
N ALA A 61 -16.99 3.12 5.77
CA ALA A 61 -18.18 3.04 4.92
C ALA A 61 -18.95 4.37 4.88
N ALA A 62 -19.06 5.07 6.01
CA ALA A 62 -19.71 6.38 6.08
C ALA A 62 -18.96 7.45 5.29
N TYR A 63 -17.62 7.42 5.33
CA TYR A 63 -16.78 8.29 4.51
C TYR A 63 -16.99 8.04 3.01
N ILE A 64 -16.89 6.78 2.57
CA ILE A 64 -17.06 6.40 1.17
C ILE A 64 -18.43 6.83 0.63
N ALA A 65 -19.49 6.68 1.44
CA ALA A 65 -20.84 7.07 1.05
C ALA A 65 -20.96 8.57 0.68
N GLN A 66 -20.13 9.42 1.30
CA GLN A 66 -20.20 10.88 1.17
C GLN A 66 -19.14 11.45 0.22
N ALA A 67 -18.01 10.77 0.04
CA ALA A 67 -16.92 11.24 -0.80
C ALA A 67 -17.31 11.32 -2.29
N ASP A 68 -16.76 12.32 -2.98
CA ASP A 68 -17.02 12.68 -4.37
C ASP A 68 -15.79 12.55 -5.28
N HIS A 69 -14.60 12.45 -4.70
CA HIS A 69 -13.29 12.34 -5.35
C HIS A 69 -12.78 10.89 -5.43
N LEU A 70 -13.62 9.91 -5.09
CA LEU A 70 -13.25 8.50 -5.11
C LEU A 70 -12.96 8.03 -6.54
N TRP A 71 -11.92 7.23 -6.71
CA TRP A 71 -11.81 6.41 -7.91
C TRP A 71 -12.99 5.43 -7.96
N ASP A 72 -13.64 5.33 -9.12
CA ASP A 72 -14.79 4.45 -9.33
C ASP A 72 -15.90 4.63 -8.28
N ALA A 73 -16.25 5.90 -8.06
CA ALA A 73 -17.08 6.35 -6.95
C ALA A 73 -18.40 5.57 -6.79
N ASP A 74 -19.12 5.30 -7.89
CA ASP A 74 -20.41 4.62 -7.83
C ASP A 74 -20.27 3.17 -7.33
N ASN A 75 -19.29 2.43 -7.87
CA ASN A 75 -19.02 1.05 -7.44
C ASN A 75 -18.38 0.99 -6.05
N MET A 76 -17.54 1.98 -5.68
CA MET A 76 -16.99 2.04 -4.33
C MET A 76 -18.09 2.30 -3.29
N LYS A 77 -19.05 3.19 -3.60
CA LYS A 77 -20.23 3.43 -2.76
C LYS A 77 -21.10 2.20 -2.63
N GLU A 78 -21.32 1.47 -3.72
CA GLU A 78 -22.07 0.21 -3.67
C GLU A 78 -21.34 -0.86 -2.85
N TRP A 79 -20.03 -1.01 -3.05
CA TRP A 79 -19.19 -1.92 -2.28
C TRP A 79 -19.23 -1.62 -0.78
N ALA A 80 -19.16 -0.34 -0.40
CA ALA A 80 -19.20 0.09 1.00
C ALA A 80 -20.54 -0.16 1.69
N LYS A 81 -21.66 -0.27 0.97
CA LYS A 81 -22.95 -0.67 1.57
C LYS A 81 -22.93 -2.08 2.14
N GLY A 82 -22.05 -2.93 1.62
CA GLY A 82 -21.85 -4.30 2.12
C GLY A 82 -20.86 -4.40 3.27
N LEU A 83 -20.20 -3.31 3.67
CA LEU A 83 -19.25 -3.30 4.78
C LEU A 83 -19.95 -3.20 6.12
N ASP A 84 -19.50 -4.02 7.05
CA ASP A 84 -19.84 -3.97 8.46
C ASP A 84 -18.61 -4.35 9.31
N GLU A 85 -18.75 -4.29 10.64
CA GLU A 85 -17.63 -4.64 11.54
C GLU A 85 -17.19 -6.11 11.45
N LEU A 86 -18.06 -7.00 10.95
CA LEU A 86 -17.77 -8.42 10.78
C LEU A 86 -17.07 -8.75 9.45
N SER A 87 -17.03 -7.79 8.53
CA SER A 87 -16.43 -7.95 7.21
C SER A 87 -14.97 -8.34 7.31
N LYS A 88 -14.56 -9.37 6.57
CA LYS A 88 -13.20 -9.91 6.64
C LYS A 88 -12.22 -8.95 5.96
N VAL A 89 -11.10 -8.66 6.64
CA VAL A 89 -9.97 -7.94 6.04
C VAL A 89 -9.27 -8.82 5.00
N ASN A 90 -8.94 -8.25 3.85
CA ASN A 90 -8.29 -8.94 2.76
C ASN A 90 -6.78 -9.08 2.97
N ALA A 91 -6.16 -8.06 3.57
CA ALA A 91 -4.77 -8.07 3.98
C ALA A 91 -4.58 -7.15 5.20
N GLU A 92 -3.48 -7.37 5.90
CA GLU A 92 -3.02 -6.55 7.02
C GLU A 92 -1.61 -6.07 6.68
N ILE A 93 -1.34 -4.78 6.87
CA ILE A 93 -0.04 -4.17 6.62
C ILE A 93 0.39 -3.44 7.89
N ASP A 94 1.62 -3.66 8.32
CA ASP A 94 2.19 -2.98 9.48
C ASP A 94 3.16 -1.88 9.05
N LEU A 95 2.71 -0.63 9.07
CA LEU A 95 3.58 0.50 8.76
C LEU A 95 4.61 0.74 9.86
N ASP A 96 4.27 0.44 11.13
CA ASP A 96 5.21 0.62 12.23
C ASP A 96 6.37 -0.38 12.16
N PHE A 97 6.17 -1.51 11.46
CA PHE A 97 7.22 -2.48 11.20
C PHE A 97 8.44 -1.86 10.51
N MET A 98 8.25 -0.82 9.69
CA MET A 98 9.32 -0.05 9.06
C MET A 98 10.33 0.52 10.08
N LEU A 99 9.91 0.78 11.32
CA LEU A 99 10.75 1.33 12.38
C LEU A 99 11.42 0.26 13.25
N THR A 100 10.91 -0.97 13.21
CA THR A 100 11.36 -2.07 14.08
C THR A 100 12.08 -3.19 13.35
N ALA A 101 12.02 -3.19 12.01
CA ALA A 101 12.65 -4.17 11.16
C ALA A 101 14.17 -4.24 11.42
N LYS A 102 14.69 -5.46 11.34
CA LYS A 102 16.08 -5.81 11.60
C LYS A 102 16.73 -6.33 10.32
N ASP A 103 18.04 -6.50 10.39
CA ASP A 103 18.82 -7.19 9.36
C ASP A 103 18.56 -8.69 9.45
N ASP A 104 17.39 -9.10 8.93
CA ASP A 104 16.93 -10.48 8.88
C ASP A 104 16.07 -10.73 7.63
N ILE A 105 16.08 -11.97 7.13
CA ILE A 105 15.38 -12.34 5.90
C ILE A 105 13.87 -12.27 6.04
N ASP A 106 13.32 -12.69 7.18
CA ASP A 106 11.87 -12.65 7.39
C ASP A 106 11.41 -11.18 7.46
N ASP A 107 12.21 -10.33 8.12
CA ASP A 107 11.98 -8.89 8.16
C ASP A 107 12.09 -8.26 6.76
N TYR A 108 13.02 -8.70 5.92
CA TYR A 108 13.12 -8.22 4.54
C TYR A 108 11.91 -8.58 3.69
N TYR A 109 11.31 -9.76 3.89
CA TYR A 109 10.08 -10.12 3.19
C TYR A 109 8.92 -9.20 3.59
N GLU A 110 8.77 -8.95 4.89
CA GLU A 110 7.73 -8.06 5.39
C GLU A 110 7.95 -6.60 4.95
N LEU A 111 9.20 -6.14 4.92
CA LEU A 111 9.56 -4.83 4.37
C LEU A 111 9.26 -4.71 2.88
N TYR A 112 9.55 -5.75 2.09
CA TYR A 112 9.24 -5.80 0.67
C TYR A 112 7.73 -5.61 0.43
N ASN A 113 6.90 -6.35 1.18
CA ASN A 113 5.44 -6.21 1.09
C ASN A 113 4.99 -4.82 1.54
N THR A 114 5.47 -4.34 2.69
CA THR A 114 5.06 -3.04 3.25
C THR A 114 5.41 -1.89 2.31
N ILE A 115 6.63 -1.87 1.77
CA ILE A 115 7.06 -0.80 0.86
C ILE A 115 6.32 -0.86 -0.47
N THR A 116 5.93 -2.04 -0.96
CA THR A 116 5.09 -2.15 -2.18
C THR A 116 3.79 -1.36 -2.02
N PHE A 117 3.14 -1.42 -0.86
CA PHE A 117 1.94 -0.61 -0.57
C PHE A 117 2.24 0.89 -0.49
N VAL A 118 3.41 1.27 0.02
CA VAL A 118 3.85 2.67 0.06
C VAL A 118 4.15 3.20 -1.34
N GLU A 119 4.70 2.36 -2.23
CA GLU A 119 4.93 2.69 -3.64
C GLU A 119 3.63 2.92 -4.40
N ASP A 120 2.62 2.06 -4.20
CA ASP A 120 1.28 2.26 -4.76
C ASP A 120 0.67 3.62 -4.37
N PHE A 121 0.85 4.01 -3.10
CA PHE A 121 0.44 5.32 -2.63
C PHE A 121 1.27 6.44 -3.27
N ALA A 122 2.60 6.33 -3.25
CA ALA A 122 3.52 7.35 -3.75
C ALA A 122 3.32 7.66 -5.23
N GLU A 123 3.04 6.63 -6.04
CA GLU A 123 2.77 6.81 -7.46
C GLU A 123 1.43 7.50 -7.71
N GLN A 124 0.40 7.20 -6.89
CA GLN A 124 -0.91 7.81 -7.06
C GLN A 124 -0.94 9.31 -6.71
N ILE A 125 -0.14 9.75 -5.73
CA ILE A 125 -0.10 11.17 -5.32
C ILE A 125 0.84 12.03 -6.17
N ASP A 126 1.68 11.42 -7.02
CA ASP A 126 2.64 12.10 -7.90
C ASP A 126 3.53 13.14 -7.18
N ASP A 127 3.95 12.84 -5.94
CA ASP A 127 4.83 13.71 -5.15
C ASP A 127 6.30 13.39 -5.41
N GLU A 128 7.07 14.39 -5.83
CA GLU A 128 8.49 14.23 -6.17
C GLU A 128 9.35 13.75 -5.00
N THR A 129 9.01 14.14 -3.76
CA THR A 129 9.81 13.77 -2.57
C THR A 129 9.56 12.32 -2.20
N MET A 130 8.30 11.90 -2.12
CA MET A 130 7.92 10.51 -1.92
C MET A 130 8.49 9.63 -3.02
N TYR A 131 8.35 10.05 -4.29
CA TYR A 131 8.94 9.35 -5.43
C TYR A 131 10.45 9.17 -5.24
N ALA A 132 11.20 10.24 -4.95
CA ALA A 132 12.65 10.17 -4.79
C ALA A 132 13.10 9.24 -3.65
N LEU A 133 12.30 9.11 -2.60
CA LEU A 133 12.58 8.22 -1.46
C LEU A 133 12.20 6.76 -1.72
N THR A 134 11.21 6.51 -2.57
CA THR A 134 10.71 5.16 -2.90
C THR A 134 11.12 4.76 -4.32
N LEU A 135 10.22 4.90 -5.30
CA LEU A 135 10.37 4.45 -6.67
C LEU A 135 11.58 5.06 -7.37
N GLY A 136 12.02 6.27 -7.03
CA GLY A 136 13.18 6.95 -7.58
C GLY A 136 14.50 6.61 -6.88
N SER A 137 14.45 5.92 -5.74
CA SER A 137 15.63 5.58 -4.94
C SER A 137 16.32 4.35 -5.51
N SER A 138 17.60 4.49 -5.88
CA SER A 138 18.41 3.35 -6.29
C SER A 138 18.54 2.31 -5.16
N THR A 139 18.54 2.74 -3.90
CA THR A 139 18.64 1.82 -2.75
C THR A 139 17.39 0.97 -2.61
N VAL A 140 16.20 1.56 -2.79
CA VAL A 140 14.93 0.82 -2.74
C VAL A 140 14.84 -0.13 -3.94
N ARG A 141 15.12 0.36 -5.16
CA ARG A 141 15.10 -0.48 -6.37
C ARG A 141 16.04 -1.69 -6.28
N GLU A 142 17.31 -1.47 -5.90
CA GLU A 142 18.28 -2.56 -5.77
C GLU A 142 17.86 -3.59 -4.71
N PHE A 143 17.21 -3.15 -3.63
CA PHE A 143 16.63 -4.06 -2.65
C PHE A 143 15.45 -4.84 -3.24
N PHE A 144 14.53 -4.16 -3.94
CA PHE A 144 13.35 -4.78 -4.55
C PHE A 144 13.73 -5.82 -5.60
N ASP A 145 14.71 -5.52 -6.44
CA ASP A 145 15.25 -6.47 -7.42
C ASP A 145 15.78 -7.73 -6.70
N ALA A 146 16.63 -7.56 -5.69
CA ALA A 146 17.19 -8.68 -4.93
C ALA A 146 16.13 -9.46 -4.13
N ALA A 147 15.14 -8.77 -3.56
CA ALA A 147 14.05 -9.36 -2.80
C ALA A 147 13.10 -10.14 -3.71
N ALA A 148 12.73 -9.59 -4.88
CA ALA A 148 11.90 -10.28 -5.86
C ALA A 148 12.61 -11.54 -6.38
N ASP A 149 13.90 -11.43 -6.74
CA ASP A 149 14.74 -12.56 -7.13
C ASP A 149 14.76 -13.65 -6.05
N TYR A 150 14.91 -13.27 -4.79
CA TYR A 150 15.01 -14.20 -3.67
C TYR A 150 13.67 -14.84 -3.25
N PHE A 151 12.60 -14.05 -3.14
CA PHE A 151 11.33 -14.52 -2.59
C PHE A 151 10.37 -15.07 -3.65
N LEU A 152 10.40 -14.54 -4.88
CA LEU A 152 9.42 -14.86 -5.92
C LEU A 152 10.00 -15.77 -7.01
N TRP A 153 11.29 -15.64 -7.30
CA TRP A 153 11.95 -16.39 -8.36
C TRP A 153 12.87 -17.48 -7.80
N LYS A 154 13.16 -18.50 -8.62
CA LYS A 154 14.00 -19.65 -8.19
C LYS A 154 15.50 -19.39 -8.27
N ASP A 155 15.90 -18.24 -8.80
CA ASP A 155 17.29 -17.87 -9.07
C ASP A 155 17.86 -16.87 -8.04
N GLY A 156 17.14 -16.72 -6.92
CA GLY A 156 17.44 -15.79 -5.86
C GLY A 156 18.80 -15.95 -5.20
N ASP A 157 19.57 -14.85 -5.17
CA ASP A 157 20.83 -14.78 -4.45
C ASP A 157 20.65 -14.17 -3.04
N LYS A 158 20.68 -15.05 -2.04
CA LYS A 158 20.62 -14.67 -0.62
C LYS A 158 21.74 -13.69 -0.23
N GLU A 159 22.93 -13.79 -0.85
CA GLU A 159 24.04 -12.90 -0.55
C GLU A 159 23.77 -11.48 -1.04
N MET A 160 23.15 -11.34 -2.21
CA MET A 160 22.72 -10.03 -2.72
C MET A 160 21.69 -9.39 -1.78
N LEU A 161 20.68 -10.15 -1.35
CA LEU A 161 19.69 -9.63 -0.40
C LEU A 161 20.34 -9.19 0.92
N ALA A 162 21.28 -9.97 1.44
CA ALA A 162 22.03 -9.63 2.66
C ALA A 162 22.92 -8.37 2.51
N ILE A 163 23.32 -7.99 1.29
CA ILE A 163 24.07 -6.76 1.03
C ILE A 163 23.12 -5.55 0.89
N ARG A 164 21.96 -5.73 0.26
CA ARG A 164 21.02 -4.64 -0.05
C ARG A 164 20.08 -4.33 1.11
N GLY A 165 19.64 -5.34 1.85
CA GLY A 165 18.76 -5.20 3.01
C GLY A 165 19.24 -4.18 4.04
N PRO A 166 20.50 -4.24 4.51
CA PRO A 166 21.01 -3.27 5.48
C PRO A 166 21.01 -1.82 4.96
N ARG A 167 21.16 -1.63 3.63
CA ARG A 167 21.09 -0.30 3.02
C ARG A 167 19.67 0.24 3.02
N LEU A 168 18.68 -0.60 2.74
CA LEU A 168 17.28 -0.22 2.86
C LEU A 168 16.95 0.20 4.30
N LEU A 169 17.40 -0.55 5.31
CA LEU A 169 17.18 -0.22 6.73
C LEU A 169 17.73 1.17 7.11
N LEU A 170 18.80 1.64 6.45
CA LEU A 170 19.30 3.01 6.66
C LEU A 170 18.40 4.08 6.04
N ALA A 171 17.69 3.76 4.96
CA ALA A 171 16.81 4.68 4.24
C ALA A 171 15.38 4.70 4.80
N ILE A 172 14.93 3.60 5.40
CA ILE A 172 13.51 3.36 5.70
C ILE A 172 12.90 4.39 6.66
N ASN A 173 13.68 4.88 7.61
CA ASN A 173 13.26 5.93 8.54
C ASN A 173 12.88 7.23 7.82
N ASN A 174 13.52 7.55 6.70
CA ASN A 174 13.18 8.74 5.91
C ASN A 174 11.88 8.53 5.14
N ILE A 175 11.67 7.32 4.59
CA ILE A 175 10.42 6.94 3.92
C ILE A 175 9.25 7.06 4.91
N TYR A 176 9.38 6.45 6.09
CA TYR A 176 8.33 6.50 7.13
C TYR A 176 8.01 7.95 7.53
N LYS A 177 9.03 8.77 7.84
CA LYS A 177 8.82 10.18 8.22
C LYS A 177 8.17 11.02 7.14
N GLU A 178 8.46 10.75 5.88
CA GLU A 178 7.81 11.45 4.77
C GLU A 178 6.35 11.00 4.67
N LEU A 179 6.12 9.68 4.67
CA LEU A 179 4.79 9.06 4.63
C LEU A 179 3.88 9.58 5.75
N GLU A 180 4.39 9.80 6.97
CA GLU A 180 3.61 10.33 8.09
C GLU A 180 2.93 11.68 7.78
N LYS A 181 3.50 12.50 6.88
CA LYS A 181 2.90 13.78 6.49
C LYS A 181 1.68 13.61 5.59
N TRP A 182 1.53 12.43 5.01
CA TRP A 182 0.49 12.09 4.05
C TRP A 182 -0.64 11.27 4.66
N ILE A 183 -0.44 10.70 5.85
CA ILE A 183 -1.45 9.91 6.53
C ILE A 183 -2.45 10.82 7.27
N GLU A 184 -3.74 10.52 7.09
CA GLU A 184 -4.84 11.08 7.86
C GLU A 184 -5.57 9.96 8.61
N VAL A 185 -5.78 10.13 9.92
CA VAL A 185 -6.41 9.14 10.84
C VAL A 185 -7.62 9.71 11.55
#